data_AF-Q2RXM2-F1
#
_entry.id   AF-Q2RXM2-F1
#
_cell.length_a   1.000
_cell.length_b   1.000
_cell.length_c   1.000
_cell.angle_alpha   90.00
_cell.angle_beta   90.00
_cell.angle_gamma   90.00
#
_symmetry.space_group_name_H-M   'P 1'
#
loop_
_entity.id
_entity.type
_entity.pdbx_description
1 polymer ?
#
loop_
_entity_poly.entity_id
_entity_poly.type
_entity_poly.pdbx_seq_one_letter_code
_entity_poly.pdbx_strand_id
1 'polypeptide(L)'
;MLSKIKEALICLRAGRVTLPYPFVPLKAPPRFRGRPTIDGAKCIGCGACAEVCPPRLIEVNDAASTRTVELNYSRCTYCARCQEICPTGAMTCTEDFEMATADRKNLTVSVQLDMVHCETCGKAFMTKRMLDKMLTEFCPPWMNKKIDVPKWLWQCPQCRLDKTGSVIEGSIKNG
;
A
#
# COMPACT_ATOMS: atom_id res chain seq x y z
N MET A 1 -57.91 13.38 12.43
CA MET A 1 -57.64 13.96 11.10
C MET A 1 -56.93 15.32 11.17
N LEU A 2 -57.38 16.28 12.00
CA LEU A 2 -56.78 17.64 12.15
C LEU A 2 -55.28 17.67 12.53
N SER A 3 -54.79 16.73 13.36
CA SER A 3 -53.36 16.63 13.72
C SER A 3 -52.47 16.42 12.50
N LYS A 4 -52.90 15.58 11.55
CA LYS A 4 -52.13 15.27 10.34
C LYS A 4 -52.07 16.44 9.36
N ILE A 5 -53.10 17.26 9.34
CA ILE A 5 -53.11 18.51 8.55
C ILE A 5 -52.12 19.52 9.16
N LYS A 6 -52.06 19.66 10.50
CA LYS A 6 -51.06 20.50 11.16
C LYS A 6 -49.63 20.02 10.90
N GLU A 7 -49.38 18.72 11.00
CA GLU A 7 -48.08 18.11 10.66
C GLU A 7 -47.71 18.40 9.20
N ALA A 8 -48.63 18.19 8.25
CA ALA A 8 -48.39 18.47 6.83
C ALA A 8 -48.06 19.95 6.57
N LEU A 9 -48.73 20.87 7.27
CA LEU A 9 -48.47 22.31 7.14
C LEU A 9 -47.07 22.69 7.66
N ILE A 10 -46.59 22.03 8.72
CA ILE A 10 -45.24 22.21 9.26
C ILE A 10 -44.21 21.70 8.23
N CYS A 11 -44.43 20.52 7.66
CA CYS A 11 -43.54 19.96 6.63
C CYS A 11 -43.47 20.83 5.36
N LEU A 12 -44.60 21.37 4.90
CA LEU A 12 -44.64 22.27 3.73
C LEU A 12 -43.86 23.57 3.97
N ARG A 13 -43.89 24.12 5.18
CA ARG A 13 -43.11 25.32 5.56
C ARG A 13 -41.61 25.07 5.65
N ALA A 14 -41.19 23.85 5.98
CA ALA A 14 -39.77 23.50 6.08
C ALA A 14 -39.05 23.49 4.71
N GLY A 15 -39.80 23.44 3.61
CA GLY A 15 -39.24 23.46 2.26
C GLY A 15 -38.49 22.16 1.89
N ARG A 16 -37.59 22.24 0.91
CA ARG A 16 -36.82 21.08 0.43
C ARG A 16 -35.63 20.82 1.34
N VAL A 17 -35.66 19.71 2.06
CA VAL A 17 -34.58 19.25 2.96
C VAL A 17 -33.57 18.33 2.24
N THR A 18 -33.90 17.85 1.03
CA THR A 18 -33.04 16.95 0.26
C THR A 18 -31.89 17.69 -0.43
N LEU A 19 -30.73 17.04 -0.48
CA LEU A 19 -29.59 17.52 -1.24
C LEU A 19 -29.83 17.34 -2.75
N PRO A 20 -29.40 18.26 -3.62
CA PRO A 20 -29.60 18.19 -5.06
C PRO A 20 -28.57 17.28 -5.76
N TYR A 21 -28.31 16.09 -5.23
CA TYR A 21 -27.48 15.07 -5.88
C TYR A 21 -28.22 14.50 -7.11
N PRO A 22 -27.54 14.23 -8.24
CA PRO A 22 -26.10 14.36 -8.52
C PRO A 22 -25.67 15.73 -9.09
N PHE A 23 -26.57 16.71 -9.23
CA PHE A 23 -26.25 18.00 -9.85
C PHE A 23 -25.32 18.88 -9.01
N VAL A 24 -25.31 18.68 -7.69
CA VAL A 24 -24.31 19.24 -6.78
C VAL A 24 -23.58 18.08 -6.10
N PRO A 25 -22.24 18.01 -6.20
CA PRO A 25 -21.47 16.91 -5.61
C PRO A 25 -21.58 16.96 -4.09
N LEU A 26 -21.75 15.80 -3.48
CA LEU A 26 -21.74 15.67 -2.03
C LEU A 26 -20.30 15.77 -1.53
N LYS A 27 -20.02 16.74 -0.66
CA LYS A 27 -18.71 16.83 0.00
C LYS A 27 -18.64 15.81 1.12
N ALA A 28 -17.75 14.83 0.99
CA ALA A 28 -17.48 13.87 2.05
C ALA A 28 -16.92 14.57 3.30
N PRO A 29 -17.19 14.05 4.51
CA PRO A 29 -16.57 14.57 5.72
C PRO A 29 -15.05 14.33 5.71
N PRO A 30 -14.26 15.12 6.46
CA PRO A 30 -12.83 14.87 6.57
C PRO A 30 -12.57 13.48 7.16
N ARG A 31 -11.51 12.81 6.69
CA ARG A 31 -11.12 11.43 7.10
C ARG A 31 -12.15 10.36 6.69
N PHE A 32 -12.98 10.64 5.69
CA PHE A 32 -13.83 9.65 5.06
C PHE A 32 -13.01 8.48 4.49
N ARG A 33 -13.53 7.27 4.59
CA ARG A 33 -12.88 6.04 4.11
C ARG A 33 -13.45 5.64 2.75
N GLY A 34 -13.10 6.40 1.72
CA GLY A 34 -13.48 6.11 0.34
C GLY A 34 -12.45 5.22 -0.37
N ARG A 35 -12.34 5.39 -1.69
CA ARG A 35 -11.48 4.59 -2.57
C ARG A 35 -10.04 4.55 -2.06
N PRO A 36 -9.50 3.37 -1.70
CA PRO A 36 -8.09 3.22 -1.41
C PRO A 36 -7.27 3.37 -2.69
N THR A 37 -6.19 4.13 -2.64
CA THR A 37 -5.31 4.43 -3.77
C THR A 37 -3.85 4.17 -3.39
N ILE A 38 -3.05 3.81 -4.40
CA ILE A 38 -1.63 3.54 -4.23
C ILE A 38 -0.87 4.63 -5.01
N ASP A 39 -0.14 5.47 -4.29
CA ASP A 39 0.81 6.41 -4.86
C ASP A 39 2.03 5.64 -5.39
N GLY A 40 2.05 5.46 -6.71
CA GLY A 40 3.10 4.76 -7.43
C GLY A 40 4.47 5.44 -7.36
N ALA A 41 4.61 6.66 -6.84
CA ALA A 41 5.91 7.30 -6.61
C ALA A 41 6.48 6.98 -5.22
N LYS A 42 5.61 6.84 -4.21
CA LYS A 42 6.01 6.55 -2.81
C LYS A 42 6.04 5.06 -2.48
N CYS A 43 5.40 4.22 -3.30
CA CYS A 43 5.35 2.79 -3.05
C CYS A 43 6.74 2.16 -3.18
N ILE A 44 7.14 1.39 -2.16
CA ILE A 44 8.37 0.60 -2.13
C ILE A 44 8.12 -0.91 -2.31
N GLY A 45 6.86 -1.33 -2.44
CA GLY A 45 6.50 -2.73 -2.65
C GLY A 45 6.85 -3.64 -1.48
N CYS A 46 6.73 -3.14 -0.24
CA CYS A 46 7.07 -3.89 0.98
C CYS A 46 6.09 -5.02 1.32
N GLY A 47 4.86 -4.97 0.80
CA GLY A 47 3.82 -5.97 1.05
C GLY A 47 3.13 -5.90 2.41
N ALA A 48 3.49 -4.94 3.29
CA ALA A 48 2.84 -4.80 4.60
C ALA A 48 1.32 -4.58 4.50
N CYS A 49 0.86 -3.87 3.47
CA CYS A 49 -0.57 -3.68 3.22
C CYS A 49 -1.31 -4.97 2.84
N ALA A 50 -0.65 -5.91 2.18
CA ALA A 50 -1.21 -7.22 1.85
C ALA A 50 -1.43 -8.06 3.10
N GLU A 51 -0.48 -8.04 4.02
CA GLU A 51 -0.53 -8.82 5.26
C GLU A 51 -1.68 -8.40 6.18
N VAL A 52 -1.94 -7.09 6.30
CA VAL A 52 -2.99 -6.58 7.20
C VAL A 52 -4.40 -6.62 6.60
N CYS A 53 -4.55 -6.97 5.32
CA CYS A 53 -5.82 -6.91 4.61
C CYS A 53 -6.74 -8.07 5.05
N PRO A 54 -7.84 -7.82 5.79
CA PRO A 54 -8.70 -8.91 6.26
C PRO A 54 -9.31 -9.78 5.14
N PRO A 55 -9.81 -9.20 4.03
CA PRO A 55 -10.32 -10.00 2.91
C PRO A 55 -9.22 -10.45 1.93
N ARG A 56 -7.93 -10.15 2.19
CA ARG A 56 -6.77 -10.50 1.35
C ARG A 56 -6.94 -10.13 -0.13
N LEU A 57 -7.22 -8.85 -0.39
CA LEU A 57 -7.45 -8.31 -1.74
C LEU A 57 -6.28 -7.54 -2.31
N ILE A 58 -5.18 -7.48 -1.56
CA ILE A 58 -3.94 -6.88 -2.01
C ILE A 58 -2.97 -8.03 -2.26
N GLU A 59 -2.52 -8.16 -3.49
CA GLU A 59 -1.58 -9.19 -3.92
C GLU A 59 -0.24 -8.55 -4.29
N VAL A 60 0.85 -9.24 -3.97
CA VAL A 60 2.20 -8.83 -4.32
C VAL A 60 2.84 -9.96 -5.10
N ASN A 61 3.02 -9.74 -6.40
CA ASN A 61 3.51 -10.75 -7.33
C ASN A 61 4.87 -10.34 -7.87
N ASP A 62 5.85 -11.23 -7.77
CA ASP A 62 7.21 -11.02 -8.28
C ASP A 62 7.41 -11.75 -9.60
N ALA A 63 7.66 -10.98 -10.65
CA ALA A 63 8.20 -11.48 -11.90
C ALA A 63 9.72 -11.23 -11.95
N ALA A 64 10.40 -11.75 -12.98
CA ALA A 64 11.86 -11.71 -13.10
C ALA A 64 12.47 -10.32 -12.81
N SER A 65 11.90 -9.25 -13.36
CA SER A 65 12.42 -7.87 -13.21
C SER A 65 11.47 -6.92 -12.49
N THR A 66 10.25 -7.36 -12.16
CA THR A 66 9.17 -6.44 -11.77
C THR A 66 8.33 -7.04 -10.65
N ARG A 67 8.14 -6.28 -9.58
CA ARG A 67 7.15 -6.55 -8.54
C ARG A 67 5.87 -5.78 -8.85
N THR A 68 4.74 -6.48 -8.90
CA THR A 68 3.41 -5.88 -9.09
C THR A 68 2.66 -5.94 -7.77
N VAL A 69 2.23 -4.78 -7.26
CA VAL A 69 1.29 -4.67 -6.14
C VAL A 69 -0.09 -4.39 -6.72
N GLU A 70 -1.01 -5.34 -6.58
CA GLU A 70 -2.36 -5.26 -7.10
C GLU A 70 -3.36 -5.12 -5.95
N LEU A 71 -4.32 -4.20 -6.07
CA LEU A 71 -5.43 -4.01 -5.16
C LEU A 71 -6.74 -4.22 -5.90
N ASN A 72 -7.58 -5.11 -5.37
CA ASN A 72 -8.91 -5.39 -5.89
C ASN A 72 -10.01 -4.84 -4.98
N TYR A 73 -10.90 -4.01 -5.52
CA TYR A 73 -11.99 -3.39 -4.76
C TYR A 73 -13.22 -4.29 -4.58
N SER A 74 -13.32 -5.41 -5.28
CA SER A 74 -14.55 -6.22 -5.37
C SER A 74 -15.14 -6.69 -4.03
N ARG A 75 -14.30 -6.92 -3.02
CA ARG A 75 -14.72 -7.30 -1.66
C ARG A 75 -14.10 -6.41 -0.58
N CYS A 76 -13.63 -5.22 -0.96
CA CYS A 76 -12.97 -4.32 -0.03
C CYS A 76 -13.97 -3.85 1.03
N THR A 77 -13.60 -3.95 2.30
CA THR A 77 -14.44 -3.52 3.43
C THR A 77 -14.16 -2.08 3.87
N TYR A 78 -13.29 -1.37 3.16
CA TYR A 78 -12.89 0.02 3.45
C TYR A 78 -12.43 0.25 4.91
N CYS A 79 -11.80 -0.77 5.50
CA CYS A 79 -11.37 -0.73 6.90
C CYS A 79 -10.17 0.20 7.18
N ALA A 80 -9.50 0.70 6.13
CA ALA A 80 -8.33 1.60 6.20
C ALA A 80 -7.05 1.06 6.88
N ARG A 81 -7.00 -0.23 7.26
CA ARG A 81 -5.78 -0.85 7.85
C ARG A 81 -4.55 -0.74 6.93
N CYS A 82 -4.76 -0.83 5.62
CA CYS A 82 -3.69 -0.72 4.63
C CYS A 82 -3.06 0.68 4.59
N GLN A 83 -3.82 1.74 4.89
CA GLN A 83 -3.31 3.10 5.03
C GLN A 83 -2.46 3.23 6.30
N GLU A 84 -2.95 2.71 7.43
CA GLU A 84 -2.29 2.83 8.74
C GLU A 84 -0.93 2.12 8.79
N ILE A 85 -0.81 0.94 8.16
CA ILE A 85 0.43 0.17 8.19
C ILE A 85 1.50 0.68 7.20
N CYS A 86 1.15 1.57 6.27
CA CYS A 86 2.05 1.92 5.18
C CYS A 86 3.23 2.80 5.68
N PRO A 87 4.49 2.32 5.65
CA PRO A 87 5.62 3.06 6.21
C PRO A 87 6.03 4.28 5.38
N THR A 88 5.58 4.39 4.13
CA THR A 88 5.86 5.52 3.23
C THR A 88 4.65 6.41 2.99
N GLY A 89 3.48 6.07 3.55
CA GLY A 89 2.23 6.77 3.24
C GLY A 89 1.82 6.66 1.77
N ALA A 90 2.29 5.63 1.05
CA ALA A 90 1.91 5.40 -0.34
C ALA A 90 0.47 4.92 -0.50
N MET A 91 -0.05 4.17 0.48
CA MET A 91 -1.43 3.70 0.50
C MET A 91 -2.31 4.71 1.26
N THR A 92 -3.35 5.23 0.63
CA THR A 92 -4.27 6.19 1.25
C THR A 92 -5.73 5.95 0.85
N CYS A 93 -6.66 6.15 1.78
CA CYS A 93 -8.09 6.21 1.50
C CYS A 93 -8.48 7.64 1.11
N THR A 94 -9.06 7.78 -0.08
CA THR A 94 -9.53 9.06 -0.60
C THR A 94 -10.97 9.34 -0.15
N GLU A 95 -11.47 10.52 -0.50
CA GLU A 95 -12.87 10.91 -0.27
C GLU A 95 -13.83 10.43 -1.36
N ASP A 96 -13.31 9.75 -2.38
CA ASP A 96 -14.05 9.26 -3.54
C ASP A 96 -14.87 8.01 -3.19
N PHE A 97 -16.18 8.06 -3.42
CA PHE A 97 -17.12 6.96 -3.18
C PHE A 97 -17.88 6.53 -4.43
N GLU A 98 -17.71 7.23 -5.56
CA GLU A 98 -18.49 7.02 -6.79
C GLU A 98 -17.83 5.97 -7.69
N MET A 99 -17.62 4.76 -7.16
CA MET A 99 -16.87 3.68 -7.83
C MET A 99 -17.73 2.64 -8.57
N ALA A 100 -18.98 2.97 -8.86
CA ALA A 100 -19.85 2.04 -9.59
C ALA A 100 -19.33 1.85 -11.03
N THR A 101 -19.11 0.60 -11.43
CA THR A 101 -18.66 0.22 -12.78
C THR A 101 -19.41 -1.02 -13.24
N ALA A 102 -19.72 -1.09 -14.54
CA ALA A 102 -20.30 -2.29 -15.14
C ALA A 102 -19.25 -3.41 -15.27
N ASP A 103 -18.00 -3.03 -15.56
CA ASP A 103 -16.91 -3.97 -15.78
C ASP A 103 -16.12 -4.24 -14.50
N ARG A 104 -15.99 -5.52 -14.15
CA ARG A 104 -15.21 -5.98 -13.00
C ARG A 104 -13.72 -5.64 -13.11
N LYS A 105 -13.18 -5.53 -14.33
CA LYS A 105 -11.76 -5.20 -14.57
C LYS A 105 -11.38 -3.81 -14.05
N ASN A 106 -12.34 -2.88 -14.01
CA ASN A 106 -12.13 -1.53 -13.51
C ASN A 106 -12.08 -1.46 -11.97
N LEU A 107 -12.31 -2.60 -11.28
CA LEU A 107 -12.18 -2.70 -9.83
C LEU A 107 -10.76 -3.07 -9.38
N THR A 108 -9.79 -3.09 -10.29
CA THR A 108 -8.41 -3.45 -9.97
C THR A 108 -7.48 -2.29 -10.28
N VAL A 109 -6.57 -1.99 -9.36
CA VAL A 109 -5.49 -1.03 -9.55
C VAL A 109 -4.17 -1.72 -9.23
N SER A 110 -3.17 -1.55 -10.08
CA SER A 110 -1.86 -2.14 -9.88
C SER A 110 -0.74 -1.11 -10.02
N VAL A 111 0.34 -1.33 -9.27
CA VAL A 111 1.59 -0.57 -9.34
C VAL A 111 2.72 -1.54 -9.61
N GLN A 112 3.51 -1.24 -10.64
CA GLN A 112 4.69 -2.01 -11.03
C GLN A 112 5.95 -1.31 -10.51
N LEU A 113 6.88 -2.11 -9.97
CA LEU A 113 8.13 -1.65 -9.36
C LEU A 113 9.30 -2.46 -9.89
N ASP A 114 10.41 -1.80 -10.17
CA ASP A 114 11.62 -2.46 -10.65
C ASP A 114 12.31 -3.25 -9.55
N MET A 115 12.77 -4.46 -9.90
CA MET A 115 13.48 -5.36 -9.01
C MET A 115 15.00 -5.25 -9.19
N VAL A 116 15.71 -5.42 -8.08
CA VAL A 116 17.16 -5.57 -8.03
C VAL A 116 17.51 -7.05 -8.05
N HIS A 117 18.55 -7.38 -8.79
CA HIS A 117 19.06 -8.73 -8.96
C HIS A 117 20.29 -8.94 -8.08
N CYS A 118 20.44 -10.14 -7.54
CA CYS A 118 21.59 -10.51 -6.72
C CYS A 118 22.88 -10.56 -7.57
N GLU A 119 23.96 -9.94 -7.10
CA GLU A 119 25.27 -9.98 -7.79
C GLU A 119 25.86 -11.39 -7.90
N THR A 120 25.50 -12.30 -6.98
CA THR A 120 26.09 -13.66 -6.93
C THR A 120 25.33 -14.66 -7.79
N CYS A 121 23.99 -14.64 -7.75
CA CYS A 121 23.16 -15.65 -8.42
C CYS A 121 22.20 -15.10 -9.49
N GLY A 122 22.11 -13.78 -9.65
CA GLY A 122 21.22 -13.13 -10.62
C GLY A 122 19.73 -13.16 -10.27
N LYS A 123 19.30 -13.81 -9.18
CA LYS A 123 17.88 -13.85 -8.78
C LYS A 123 17.40 -12.47 -8.31
N ALA A 124 16.20 -12.07 -8.73
CA ALA A 124 15.51 -10.91 -8.17
C ALA A 124 15.09 -11.18 -6.72
N PHE A 125 15.29 -10.19 -5.84
CA PHE A 125 15.02 -10.39 -4.41
C PHE A 125 14.36 -9.20 -3.69
N MET A 126 14.48 -7.99 -4.22
CA MET A 126 13.96 -6.78 -3.58
C MET A 126 13.71 -5.69 -4.62
N THR A 127 12.80 -4.75 -4.35
CA THR A 127 12.58 -3.59 -5.22
C THR A 127 13.73 -2.59 -5.12
N LYS A 128 14.04 -1.91 -6.22
CA LYS A 128 15.07 -0.85 -6.25
C LYS A 128 14.78 0.24 -5.23
N ARG A 129 13.52 0.64 -5.10
CA ARG A 129 13.12 1.68 -4.14
C ARG A 129 13.23 1.26 -2.69
N MET A 130 12.98 -0.02 -2.37
CA MET A 130 13.24 -0.52 -1.03
C MET A 130 14.74 -0.48 -0.73
N LEU A 131 15.58 -0.88 -1.69
CA LEU A 131 17.03 -0.79 -1.56
C LEU A 131 17.48 0.65 -1.36
N ASP A 132 17.02 1.58 -2.19
CA ASP A 132 17.36 3.01 -2.10
C ASP A 132 16.95 3.58 -0.74
N LYS A 133 15.74 3.24 -0.25
CA LYS A 133 15.27 3.66 1.06
C LYS A 133 16.15 3.10 2.18
N MET A 134 16.52 1.82 2.10
CA MET A 134 17.46 1.21 3.04
C MET A 134 18.80 1.92 3.02
N LEU A 135 19.35 2.27 1.85
CA LEU A 135 20.62 2.97 1.72
C LEU A 135 20.57 4.38 2.33
N THR A 136 19.48 5.12 2.12
CA THR A 136 19.33 6.49 2.64
C THR A 136 19.04 6.52 4.14
N GLU A 137 18.24 5.58 4.64
CA GLU A 137 17.81 5.53 6.05
C GLU A 137 18.68 4.60 6.91
N PHE A 138 19.69 3.93 6.32
CA PHE A 138 20.59 3.01 7.03
C PHE A 138 21.29 3.67 8.22
N CYS A 139 21.65 4.95 8.07
CA CYS A 139 22.24 5.75 9.11
C CYS A 139 21.19 6.73 9.65
N PRO A 140 20.80 6.61 10.93
CA PRO A 140 19.92 7.59 11.54
C PRO A 140 20.54 8.99 11.46
N PRO A 141 19.75 10.06 11.21
CA PRO A 141 20.28 11.42 11.02
C PRO A 141 21.17 11.90 12.18
N TRP A 142 20.90 11.43 13.40
CA TRP A 142 21.65 11.77 14.61
C TRP A 142 23.04 11.14 14.69
N MET A 143 23.33 10.11 13.88
CA MET A 143 24.59 9.38 13.93
C MET A 143 25.69 10.05 13.08
N ASN A 144 25.31 10.98 12.18
CA ASN A 144 26.18 11.85 11.37
C ASN A 144 27.47 11.18 10.84
N LYS A 145 27.39 9.89 10.51
CA LYS A 145 28.51 9.06 10.06
C LYS A 145 28.11 8.37 8.78
N LYS A 146 28.89 8.58 7.71
CA LYS A 146 28.74 7.76 6.49
C LYS A 146 29.23 6.36 6.83
N ILE A 147 28.29 5.44 7.07
CA ILE A 147 28.60 4.03 7.25
C ILE A 147 28.81 3.42 5.87
N ASP A 148 29.90 2.69 5.68
CA ASP A 148 30.13 1.96 4.45
C ASP A 148 29.00 0.94 4.26
N VAL A 149 28.31 1.05 3.14
CA VAL A 149 27.19 0.17 2.82
C VAL A 149 27.73 -1.25 2.63
N PRO A 150 27.25 -2.21 3.43
CA PRO A 150 27.84 -3.53 3.41
C PRO A 150 27.53 -4.25 2.09
N LYS A 151 28.53 -4.93 1.53
CA LYS A 151 28.44 -5.67 0.26
C LYS A 151 27.34 -6.74 0.26
N TRP A 152 26.92 -7.23 1.42
CA TRP A 152 25.83 -8.20 1.55
C TRP A 152 24.45 -7.62 1.18
N LEU A 153 24.29 -6.29 1.13
CA LEU A 153 23.03 -5.63 0.79
C LEU A 153 22.61 -5.89 -0.67
N TRP A 154 23.59 -6.06 -1.56
CA TRP A 154 23.41 -6.40 -2.97
C TRP A 154 23.27 -7.91 -3.24
N GLN A 155 23.11 -8.70 -2.17
CA GLN A 155 23.01 -10.16 -2.23
C GLN A 155 21.66 -10.61 -1.67
N CYS A 156 21.05 -11.59 -2.34
CA CYS A 156 19.79 -12.17 -1.90
C CYS A 156 19.95 -12.90 -0.55
N PRO A 157 18.85 -13.11 0.20
CA PRO A 157 18.90 -13.77 1.51
C PRO A 157 19.57 -15.14 1.47
N GLN A 158 19.33 -15.94 0.43
CA GLN A 158 19.91 -17.27 0.30
C GLN A 158 21.44 -17.21 0.12
N CYS A 159 21.93 -16.43 -0.84
CA CYS A 159 23.38 -16.30 -1.05
C CYS A 159 24.09 -15.68 0.15
N ARG A 160 23.40 -14.83 0.92
CA ARG A 160 23.93 -14.30 2.18
C ARG A 160 24.07 -15.42 3.21
N LEU A 161 23.04 -16.24 3.39
CA LEU A 161 23.05 -17.40 4.28
C LEU A 161 24.17 -18.38 3.92
N ASP A 162 24.28 -18.76 2.65
CA ASP A 162 25.29 -19.72 2.16
C ASP A 162 26.72 -19.22 2.46
N LYS A 163 26.98 -17.92 2.27
CA LYS A 163 28.28 -17.31 2.60
C LYS A 163 28.57 -17.35 4.09
N THR A 164 27.63 -16.92 4.94
CA THR A 164 27.81 -17.00 6.40
C THR A 164 28.01 -18.44 6.88
N GLY A 165 27.28 -19.42 6.30
CA GLY A 165 27.46 -20.84 6.61
C GLY A 165 28.88 -21.32 6.31
N SER A 166 29.41 -20.98 5.13
CA SER A 166 30.79 -21.37 4.75
C SER A 166 31.86 -20.78 5.67
N VAL A 167 31.66 -19.57 6.19
CA VAL A 167 32.58 -18.93 7.13
C VAL A 167 32.56 -19.66 8.48
N ILE A 168 31.37 -19.98 9.00
CA ILE A 168 31.20 -20.69 10.27
C ILE A 168 31.83 -22.08 10.19
N GLU A 169 31.58 -22.83 9.11
CA GLU A 169 32.19 -24.15 8.89
C GLU A 169 33.73 -24.07 8.82
N GLY A 170 34.27 -23.02 8.21
CA GLY A 170 35.72 -22.77 8.18
C GLY A 170 36.29 -22.47 9.57
N SER A 171 35.57 -21.71 10.39
CA SER A 171 35.97 -21.43 11.78
C SER A 171 35.92 -22.67 12.66
N ILE A 172 34.94 -23.57 12.47
CA ILE A 172 34.84 -24.83 13.21
C ILE A 172 35.97 -25.80 12.84
N LYS A 173 36.36 -25.85 11.56
CA LYS A 173 37.44 -26.77 11.09
C LYS A 173 38.85 -26.32 11.48
N ASN A 174 39.02 -25.03 11.79
CA ASN A 174 40.33 -24.42 12.09
C ASN A 174 40.55 -24.12 13.58
N GLY A 175 39.57 -24.42 14.44
CA GLY A 175 39.67 -24.32 15.91
C GLY A 175 39.79 -25.68 16.56
#